data_AF-A0A3N5RS82-F1
#
_entry.id   AF-A0A3N5RS82-F1
#
_cell.length_a   1.000
_cell.length_b   1.000
_cell.length_c   1.000
_cell.angle_alpha   90.00
_cell.angle_beta   90.00
_cell.angle_gamma   90.00
#
_symmetry.space_group_name_H-M   'P 1'
#
loop_
_entity.id
_entity.type
_entity.pdbx_description
1 polymer ?
#
loop_
_entity_poly.entity_id
_entity_poly.type
_entity_poly.pdbx_seq_one_letter_code
_entity_poly.pdbx_strand_id
1 'polypeptide(L)'
;MKDAAYFTAIDRDLDERFLGAKLLSVNGRPMEEIKKILGSLASCENDVCRMQKAAGYMTSPLILAFMGVGENHDSLRVRVMTRQGNEETIMIPVKKAEAVQWRETALKAHPITHEREDWFWHQILPDKHLCYMQFNSFQDRQTERFMRNARGSKRGASLQNIDTLPDFKEFLERMFGDMRKEKVRTLVIDLRYNGGGNSALGDQIMYYLELVPNTLIEYRSVSKLFKLCRDRYPQWFSMIEQQYQSPHGKNAMTLPCFYNGTTIQDQLTPIADRQISMKRFFSWHRRSKIVFLYQPSHQAFLR
;
A
#
# COMPACT_ATOMS: atom_id res chain seq x y z
N MET A 1 22.66 -2.35 0.07
CA MET A 1 22.48 -3.77 0.46
C MET A 1 21.76 -4.47 -0.68
N LYS A 2 22.24 -5.62 -1.15
CA LYS A 2 21.54 -6.42 -2.18
C LYS A 2 20.26 -7.00 -1.57
N ASP A 3 19.15 -6.99 -2.29
CA ASP A 3 17.85 -7.46 -1.81
C ASP A 3 17.90 -8.92 -1.34
N ALA A 4 17.58 -9.16 -0.08
CA ALA A 4 17.66 -10.48 0.54
C ALA A 4 16.41 -10.78 1.36
N ALA A 5 16.05 -12.06 1.42
CA ALA A 5 14.96 -12.56 2.25
C ALA A 5 15.52 -13.08 3.57
N TYR A 6 14.81 -12.81 4.66
CA TYR A 6 15.19 -13.22 6.01
C TYR A 6 13.98 -13.81 6.75
N PHE A 7 14.24 -14.75 7.66
CA PHE A 7 13.21 -15.26 8.56
C PHE A 7 12.94 -14.27 9.70
N THR A 8 11.71 -13.74 9.75
CA THR A 8 11.26 -12.87 10.87
C THR A 8 10.49 -13.62 11.93
N ALA A 9 9.93 -14.75 11.54
CA ALA A 9 9.31 -15.71 12.40
C ALA A 9 9.79 -17.10 11.99
N ILE A 10 9.81 -18.03 12.93
CA ILE A 10 10.01 -19.44 12.68
C ILE A 10 9.02 -20.23 13.52
N ASP A 11 8.68 -21.44 13.11
CA ASP A 11 7.98 -22.39 13.97
C ASP A 11 8.86 -22.69 15.21
N ARG A 12 8.24 -22.83 16.39
CA ARG A 12 8.92 -23.16 17.65
C ARG A 12 9.65 -24.50 17.62
N ASP A 13 9.25 -25.40 16.72
CA ASP A 13 9.94 -26.67 16.47
C ASP A 13 11.31 -26.50 15.80
N LEU A 14 11.57 -25.34 15.19
CA LEU A 14 12.88 -25.01 14.63
C LEU A 14 13.78 -24.37 15.69
N ASP A 15 15.08 -24.61 15.58
CA ASP A 15 16.10 -24.00 16.43
C ASP A 15 16.06 -22.46 16.29
N GLU A 16 16.10 -21.77 17.43
CA GLU A 16 16.07 -20.30 17.52
C GLU A 16 17.17 -19.62 16.70
N ARG A 17 18.30 -20.29 16.48
CA ARG A 17 19.42 -19.74 15.68
C ARG A 17 19.04 -19.40 14.25
N PHE A 18 17.96 -19.97 13.72
CA PHE A 18 17.45 -19.67 12.39
C PHE A 18 16.61 -18.40 12.33
N LEU A 19 16.20 -17.85 13.47
CA LEU A 19 15.51 -16.57 13.53
C LEU A 19 16.46 -15.44 13.09
N GLY A 20 16.05 -14.67 12.08
CA GLY A 20 16.87 -13.66 11.44
C GLY A 20 17.91 -14.20 10.45
N ALA A 21 17.90 -15.51 10.16
CA ALA A 21 18.77 -16.08 9.14
C ALA A 21 18.35 -15.61 7.74
N LYS A 22 19.33 -15.42 6.85
CA LYS A 22 19.13 -15.05 5.45
C LYS A 22 18.81 -16.30 4.64
N LEU A 23 17.71 -16.28 3.90
CA LEU A 23 17.33 -17.35 2.99
C LEU A 23 18.18 -17.31 1.72
N LEU A 24 18.78 -18.46 1.36
CA LEU A 24 19.67 -18.62 0.20
C LEU A 24 19.00 -19.40 -0.94
N SER A 25 18.32 -20.50 -0.62
CA SER A 25 17.63 -21.34 -1.60
C SER A 25 16.51 -22.18 -0.97
N VAL A 26 15.52 -22.56 -1.78
CA VAL A 26 14.48 -23.54 -1.43
C VAL A 26 14.51 -24.67 -2.45
N ASN A 27 14.56 -25.92 -1.99
CA ASN A 27 14.68 -27.14 -2.79
C ASN A 27 15.79 -27.05 -3.86
N GLY A 28 16.93 -26.49 -3.49
CA GLY A 28 18.08 -26.32 -4.38
C GLY A 28 17.98 -25.15 -5.36
N ARG A 29 16.82 -24.49 -5.49
CA ARG A 29 16.65 -23.30 -6.34
C ARG A 29 17.12 -22.04 -5.61
N PRO A 30 18.07 -21.26 -6.16
CA PRO A 30 18.52 -20.01 -5.56
C PRO A 30 17.39 -18.98 -5.41
N MET A 31 17.48 -18.13 -4.40
CA MET A 31 16.45 -17.11 -4.14
C MET A 31 16.22 -16.15 -5.30
N GLU A 32 17.23 -15.83 -6.12
CA GLU A 32 17.05 -15.00 -7.32
C GLU A 32 16.14 -15.65 -8.35
N GLU A 33 16.22 -16.98 -8.51
CA GLU A 33 15.33 -17.74 -9.38
C GLU A 33 13.92 -17.80 -8.79
N ILE A 34 13.80 -18.08 -7.50
CA ILE A 34 12.50 -18.17 -6.81
C ILE A 34 11.75 -16.83 -6.87
N LYS A 35 12.45 -15.71 -6.64
CA LYS A 35 11.88 -14.36 -6.78
C LYS A 35 11.30 -14.12 -8.17
N LYS A 36 11.99 -14.57 -9.23
CA LYS A 36 11.52 -14.43 -10.62
C LYS A 36 10.29 -15.30 -10.88
N ILE A 37 10.33 -16.56 -10.42
CA ILE A 37 9.23 -17.52 -10.59
C ILE A 37 7.99 -17.00 -9.86
N LEU A 38 8.06 -16.81 -8.55
CA LEU A 38 6.91 -16.39 -7.74
C LEU A 38 6.47 -14.96 -8.05
N GLY A 39 7.44 -14.08 -8.36
CA GLY A 39 7.16 -12.71 -8.77
C GLY A 39 6.36 -12.62 -10.06
N SER A 40 6.37 -13.64 -10.92
CA SER A 40 5.57 -13.67 -12.15
C SER A 40 4.06 -13.76 -11.89
N LEU A 41 3.66 -14.26 -10.71
CA LEU A 41 2.26 -14.31 -10.27
C LEU A 41 1.74 -12.94 -9.80
N ALA A 42 2.64 -12.04 -9.43
CA ALA A 42 2.28 -10.77 -8.84
C ALA A 42 1.90 -9.73 -9.91
N SER A 43 0.65 -9.25 -9.83
CA SER A 43 0.25 -8.01 -10.49
C SER A 43 0.81 -6.84 -9.66
N CYS A 44 1.94 -6.30 -10.12
CA CYS A 44 2.69 -5.28 -9.42
C CYS A 44 3.27 -4.26 -10.42
N GLU A 45 3.25 -3.00 -10.02
CA GLU A 45 3.73 -1.87 -10.84
C GLU A 45 5.24 -1.65 -10.72
N ASN A 46 5.88 -2.23 -9.69
CA ASN A 46 7.31 -2.11 -9.44
C ASN A 46 7.88 -3.37 -8.77
N ASP A 47 9.22 -3.44 -8.71
CA ASP A 47 9.95 -4.60 -8.16
C ASP A 47 9.75 -4.77 -6.65
N VAL A 48 9.51 -3.67 -5.91
CA VAL A 48 9.24 -3.68 -4.47
C VAL A 48 7.96 -4.47 -4.17
N CYS A 49 6.85 -4.12 -4.82
CA CYS A 49 5.60 -4.86 -4.73
C CYS A 49 5.81 -6.33 -5.11
N ARG A 50 6.55 -6.59 -6.20
CA ARG A 50 6.80 -7.94 -6.68
C ARG A 50 7.56 -8.78 -5.66
N MET A 51 8.56 -8.23 -4.99
CA MET A 51 9.31 -8.89 -3.92
C MET A 51 8.44 -9.17 -2.69
N GLN A 52 7.62 -8.20 -2.27
CA GLN A 52 6.72 -8.37 -1.14
C GLN A 52 5.69 -9.49 -1.41
N LYS A 53 5.09 -9.51 -2.61
CA LYS A 53 4.16 -10.57 -3.02
C LYS A 53 4.86 -11.93 -3.12
N ALA A 54 6.06 -11.97 -3.72
CA ALA A 54 6.84 -13.20 -3.82
C ALA A 54 7.17 -13.81 -2.45
N ALA A 55 7.50 -12.99 -1.44
CA ALA A 55 7.69 -13.48 -0.08
C ALA A 55 6.41 -14.07 0.52
N GLY A 56 5.26 -13.41 0.35
CA GLY A 56 3.97 -13.97 0.77
C GLY A 56 3.60 -15.28 0.06
N TYR A 57 3.98 -15.45 -1.21
CA TYR A 57 3.77 -16.70 -1.94
C TYR A 57 4.67 -17.84 -1.46
N MET A 58 5.86 -17.51 -0.96
CA MET A 58 6.85 -18.48 -0.52
C MET A 58 6.45 -19.23 0.75
N THR A 59 5.56 -18.64 1.55
CA THR A 59 5.03 -19.27 2.76
C THR A 59 3.87 -20.23 2.47
N SER A 60 3.45 -20.33 1.20
CA SER A 60 2.39 -21.23 0.74
C SER A 60 2.95 -22.44 0.00
N PRO A 61 2.95 -23.63 0.61
CA PRO A 61 3.37 -24.88 -0.03
C PRO A 61 2.61 -25.16 -1.34
N LEU A 62 1.32 -24.81 -1.39
CA LEU A 62 0.49 -24.97 -2.59
C LEU A 62 0.97 -24.09 -3.75
N ILE A 63 1.34 -22.83 -3.48
CA ILE A 63 1.85 -21.93 -4.52
C ILE A 63 3.25 -22.39 -4.97
N LEU A 64 4.10 -22.81 -4.04
CA LEU A 64 5.42 -23.36 -4.37
C LEU A 64 5.31 -24.59 -5.28
N ALA A 65 4.39 -25.51 -4.98
CA ALA A 65 4.13 -26.69 -5.80
C ALA A 65 3.56 -26.30 -7.18
N PHE A 66 2.55 -25.43 -7.21
CA PHE A 66 1.95 -24.93 -8.46
C PHE A 66 2.99 -24.31 -9.40
N MET A 67 3.97 -23.61 -8.84
CA MET A 67 5.04 -22.96 -9.61
C MET A 67 6.26 -23.85 -9.88
N GLY A 68 6.23 -25.12 -9.48
CA GLY A 68 7.33 -26.07 -9.70
C GLY A 68 8.58 -25.78 -8.86
N VAL A 69 8.47 -25.02 -7.77
CA VAL A 69 9.57 -24.75 -6.83
C VAL A 69 9.77 -25.93 -5.85
N GLY A 70 8.81 -26.86 -5.77
CA GLY A 70 8.95 -28.12 -5.04
C GLY A 70 8.05 -29.21 -5.58
N GLU A 71 8.55 -30.44 -5.59
CA GLU A 71 7.81 -31.67 -5.94
C GLU A 71 7.24 -32.36 -4.68
N ASN A 72 7.83 -32.09 -3.52
CA ASN A 72 7.56 -32.79 -2.28
C ASN A 72 6.55 -32.02 -1.43
N HIS A 73 5.43 -32.67 -1.08
CA HIS A 73 4.33 -32.03 -0.35
C HIS A 73 4.53 -32.01 1.18
N ASP A 74 5.49 -32.78 1.70
CA ASP A 74 5.63 -33.00 3.15
C ASP A 74 6.71 -32.14 3.81
N SER A 75 7.72 -31.70 3.05
CA SER A 75 8.79 -30.85 3.58
C SER A 75 9.52 -30.05 2.51
N LEU A 76 10.10 -28.92 2.92
CA LEU A 76 10.94 -28.05 2.10
C LEU A 76 12.40 -28.11 2.57
N ARG A 77 13.32 -28.36 1.64
CA ARG A 77 14.76 -28.27 1.90
C ARG A 77 15.22 -26.83 1.73
N VAL A 78 15.59 -26.17 2.82
CA VAL A 78 15.92 -24.75 2.82
C VAL A 78 17.38 -24.55 3.19
N ARG A 79 18.11 -23.74 2.40
CA ARG A 79 19.46 -23.27 2.77
C ARG A 79 19.41 -21.86 3.28
N VAL A 80 20.09 -21.62 4.39
CA VAL A 80 20.17 -20.31 5.05
C VAL A 80 21.61 -19.94 5.39
N MET A 81 21.86 -18.65 5.54
CA MET A 81 23.02 -18.09 6.21
C MET A 81 22.56 -17.60 7.58
N THR A 82 23.05 -18.20 8.67
CA THR A 82 22.71 -17.78 10.03
C THR A 82 23.29 -16.40 10.35
N ARG A 83 22.82 -15.79 11.45
CA ARG A 83 23.36 -14.49 11.91
C ARG A 83 24.84 -14.51 12.26
N GLN A 84 25.40 -15.70 12.51
CA GLN A 84 26.81 -15.93 12.80
C GLN A 84 27.64 -16.08 11.51
N GLY A 85 27.01 -16.11 10.33
CA GLY A 85 27.70 -16.27 9.05
C GLY A 85 27.94 -17.73 8.63
N ASN A 86 27.25 -18.69 9.25
CA ASN A 86 27.34 -20.10 8.85
C ASN A 86 26.25 -20.43 7.82
N GLU A 87 26.63 -21.13 6.74
CA GLU A 87 25.66 -21.73 5.83
C GLU A 87 25.14 -23.06 6.37
N GLU A 88 23.82 -23.19 6.44
CA GLU A 88 23.17 -24.39 6.96
C GLU A 88 22.00 -24.81 6.05
N THR A 89 21.72 -26.11 6.04
CA THR A 89 20.54 -26.68 5.37
C THR A 89 19.58 -27.20 6.43
N ILE A 90 18.32 -26.81 6.35
CA ILE A 90 17.24 -27.24 7.23
C ILE A 90 16.13 -27.89 6.42
N MET A 91 15.48 -28.90 7.01
CA MET A 91 14.26 -29.49 6.49
C MET A 91 13.08 -28.89 7.25
N ILE A 92 12.25 -28.12 6.57
CA ILE A 92 11.07 -27.49 7.16
C ILE A 92 9.85 -28.36 6.79
N PRO A 93 9.18 -29.00 7.76
CA PRO A 93 7.97 -29.77 7.48
C PRO A 93 6.84 -28.84 7.01
N VAL A 94 6.06 -29.29 6.03
CA VAL A 94 4.84 -28.61 5.61
C VAL A 94 3.75 -28.89 6.64
N LYS A 95 3.22 -27.82 7.23
CA LYS A 95 2.15 -27.89 8.23
C LYS A 95 0.94 -27.09 7.77
N LYS A 96 -0.22 -27.47 8.31
CA LYS A 96 -1.40 -26.58 8.28
C LYS A 96 -1.13 -25.34 9.12
N ALA A 97 -1.66 -24.19 8.71
CA ALA A 97 -1.39 -22.91 9.36
C ALA A 97 -1.73 -22.92 10.86
N GLU A 98 -2.78 -23.63 11.26
CA GLU A 98 -3.24 -23.71 12.65
C GLU A 98 -2.31 -24.54 13.55
N ALA A 99 -1.47 -25.39 12.95
CA ALA A 99 -0.51 -26.24 13.66
C ALA A 99 0.86 -25.56 13.86
N VAL A 100 1.09 -24.40 13.22
CA VAL A 100 2.35 -23.67 13.35
C VAL A 100 2.33 -22.83 14.61
N GLN A 101 3.33 -23.00 15.47
CA GLN A 101 3.50 -22.18 16.65
C GLN A 101 4.61 -21.17 16.41
N TRP A 102 4.26 -19.92 16.15
CA TRP A 102 5.25 -18.91 15.81
C TRP A 102 6.12 -18.51 16.99
N ARG A 103 7.42 -18.40 16.73
CA ARG A 103 8.40 -17.63 17.48
C ARG A 103 8.84 -16.47 16.60
N GLU A 104 8.52 -15.26 17.02
CA GLU A 104 8.82 -14.04 16.27
C GLU A 104 9.94 -13.26 16.94
N THR A 105 10.71 -12.52 16.14
CA THR A 105 11.57 -11.48 16.71
C THR A 105 10.69 -10.35 17.23
N ALA A 106 10.80 -10.02 18.52
CA ALA A 106 10.16 -8.83 19.07
C ALA A 106 10.84 -7.58 18.50
N LEU A 107 10.38 -7.10 17.35
CA LEU A 107 10.74 -5.78 16.85
C LEU A 107 10.13 -4.75 17.81
N LYS A 108 10.99 -4.07 18.58
CA LYS A 108 10.54 -2.99 19.45
C LYS A 108 9.92 -1.90 18.59
N ALA A 109 8.62 -1.71 18.76
CA ALA A 109 7.87 -0.64 18.11
C ALA A 109 8.52 0.71 18.46
N HIS A 110 8.88 1.50 17.45
CA HIS A 110 9.42 2.83 17.68
C HIS A 110 8.31 3.77 18.17
N PRO A 111 8.51 4.56 19.23
CA PRO A 111 7.43 5.32 19.88
C PRO A 111 6.73 6.32 18.94
N ILE A 112 7.42 6.80 17.91
CA ILE A 112 6.87 7.75 16.93
C ILE A 112 6.39 7.06 15.65
N THR A 113 7.07 6.00 15.22
CA THR A 113 6.94 5.48 13.85
C THR A 113 6.34 4.09 13.78
N HIS A 114 5.78 3.60 14.89
CA HIS A 114 4.97 2.38 14.90
C HIS A 114 3.68 2.62 14.12
N GLU A 115 3.13 1.55 13.56
CA GLU A 115 1.84 1.59 12.88
C GLU A 115 0.74 2.01 13.86
N ARG A 116 -0.11 2.94 13.42
CA ARG A 116 -1.30 3.39 14.13
C ARG A 116 -2.54 2.92 13.38
N GLU A 117 -3.63 2.72 14.12
CA GLU A 117 -4.93 2.36 13.51
C GLU A 117 -5.57 3.53 12.77
N ASP A 118 -5.19 4.77 13.11
CA ASP A 118 -5.66 5.98 12.41
C ASP A 118 -5.28 5.96 10.93
N TRP A 119 -6.20 6.39 10.06
CA TRP A 119 -5.91 6.55 8.62
C TRP A 119 -4.82 7.59 8.36
N PHE A 120 -4.76 8.62 9.20
CA PHE A 120 -3.75 9.65 9.17
C PHE A 120 -3.56 10.25 10.57
N TRP A 121 -2.30 10.53 10.90
CA TRP A 121 -1.90 11.06 12.20
C TRP A 121 -0.65 11.93 12.05
N HIS A 122 -0.50 12.95 12.90
CA HIS A 122 0.70 13.79 12.91
C HIS A 122 1.23 14.08 14.32
N GLN A 123 2.53 14.36 14.41
CA GLN A 123 3.19 14.87 15.59
C GLN A 123 4.22 15.94 15.21
N ILE A 124 4.16 17.09 15.88
CA ILE A 124 5.23 18.07 15.83
C ILE A 124 6.36 17.62 16.76
N LEU A 125 7.58 17.63 16.25
CA LEU A 125 8.81 17.37 17.01
C LEU A 125 9.66 18.66 16.99
N PRO A 126 9.40 19.61 17.91
CA PRO A 126 10.06 20.92 17.89
C PRO A 126 11.58 20.83 17.96
N ASP A 127 12.11 19.96 18.83
CA ASP A 127 13.55 19.72 19.02
C ASP A 127 14.25 19.17 17.76
N LYS A 128 13.47 18.60 16.84
CA LYS A 128 13.95 18.07 15.57
C LYS A 128 13.60 18.99 14.39
N HIS A 129 12.92 20.12 14.65
CA HIS A 129 12.41 21.05 13.66
C HIS A 129 11.61 20.37 12.53
N LEU A 130 10.84 19.34 12.87
CA LEU A 130 10.08 18.55 11.90
C LEU A 130 8.68 18.19 12.38
N CYS A 131 7.77 18.02 11.42
CA CYS A 131 6.46 17.41 11.58
C CYS A 131 6.54 16.01 11.00
N TYR A 132 6.15 15.02 11.79
CA TYR A 132 6.01 13.65 11.34
C TYR A 132 4.54 13.38 11.06
N MET A 133 4.22 12.99 9.83
CA MET A 133 2.90 12.56 9.39
C MET A 133 2.97 11.08 9.05
N GLN A 134 2.13 10.27 9.68
CA GLN A 134 1.87 8.91 9.24
C GLN A 134 0.56 8.90 8.47
N PHE A 135 0.60 8.40 7.23
CA PHE A 135 -0.53 8.38 6.31
C PHE A 135 -0.77 6.94 5.87
N ASN A 136 -1.62 6.23 6.60
CA ASN A 136 -1.80 4.78 6.52
C ASN A 136 -2.86 4.33 5.51
N SER A 137 -3.76 5.22 5.08
CA SER A 137 -4.80 4.84 4.12
C SER A 137 -5.25 6.04 3.30
N PHE A 138 -5.46 5.86 1.99
CA PHE A 138 -6.18 6.85 1.17
C PHE A 138 -7.68 6.65 1.37
N GLN A 139 -8.11 6.76 2.61
CA GLN A 139 -9.50 6.73 3.03
C GLN A 139 -9.76 7.90 3.97
N ASP A 140 -10.96 8.43 3.88
CA ASP A 140 -11.50 9.47 4.72
C ASP A 140 -13.02 9.38 4.72
N ARG A 141 -13.66 10.26 5.49
CA ARG A 141 -15.12 10.39 5.56
C ARG A 141 -15.77 10.55 4.18
N GLN A 142 -15.17 11.32 3.27
CA GLN A 142 -15.73 11.55 1.93
C GLN A 142 -15.64 10.30 1.06
N THR A 143 -14.51 9.60 1.14
CA THR A 143 -14.28 8.32 0.46
C THR A 143 -15.31 7.29 0.91
N GLU A 144 -15.54 7.13 2.21
CA GLU A 144 -16.56 6.21 2.73
C GLU A 144 -17.98 6.58 2.29
N ARG A 145 -18.31 7.88 2.31
CA ARG A 145 -19.61 8.36 1.80
C ARG A 145 -19.81 8.03 0.34
N PHE A 146 -18.81 8.28 -0.51
CA PHE A 146 -18.84 7.92 -1.93
C PHE A 146 -19.01 6.41 -2.12
N MET A 147 -18.22 5.59 -1.42
CA MET A 147 -18.25 4.14 -1.56
C MET A 147 -19.58 3.53 -1.12
N ARG A 148 -20.20 4.05 -0.05
CA ARG A 148 -21.53 3.60 0.38
C ARG A 148 -22.62 3.93 -0.64
N ASN A 149 -22.56 5.13 -1.24
CA ASN A 149 -23.48 5.53 -2.30
C ASN A 149 -23.30 4.65 -3.55
N ALA A 150 -22.05 4.39 -3.96
CA ALA A 150 -21.74 3.60 -5.14
C ALA A 150 -22.11 2.11 -5.01
N ARG A 151 -21.96 1.52 -3.81
CA ARG A 151 -22.27 0.10 -3.56
C ARG A 151 -23.76 -0.20 -3.37
N GLY A 152 -24.59 0.84 -3.25
CA GLY A 152 -25.96 0.72 -2.74
C GLY A 152 -25.95 0.33 -1.26
N SER A 153 -26.82 0.93 -0.48
CA SER A 153 -26.85 0.92 1.00
C SER A 153 -26.95 -0.47 1.67
N LYS A 154 -26.92 -1.58 0.93
CA LYS A 154 -27.27 -2.93 1.39
C LYS A 154 -26.12 -3.92 1.48
N ARG A 155 -24.88 -3.58 1.06
CA ARG A 155 -23.73 -4.50 1.19
C ARG A 155 -22.62 -3.92 2.07
N GLY A 156 -22.70 -4.28 3.36
CA GLY A 156 -21.52 -4.44 4.21
C GLY A 156 -20.88 -3.17 4.78
N ALA A 157 -21.64 -2.10 4.99
CA ALA A 157 -21.11 -0.99 5.77
C ALA A 157 -21.04 -1.40 7.26
N SER A 158 -19.85 -1.31 7.85
CA SER A 158 -19.70 -1.30 9.30
C SER A 158 -20.65 -0.27 9.91
N LEU A 159 -21.20 -0.58 11.08
CA LEU A 159 -22.15 0.25 11.85
C LEU A 159 -21.58 1.61 12.30
N GLN A 160 -20.37 1.98 11.87
CA GLN A 160 -19.78 3.26 12.20
C GLN A 160 -20.55 4.39 11.53
N ASN A 161 -20.89 5.38 12.33
CA ASN A 161 -21.45 6.64 11.88
C ASN A 161 -20.43 7.31 10.95
N ILE A 162 -20.81 7.57 9.69
CA ILE A 162 -19.91 8.19 8.71
C ILE A 162 -19.44 9.54 9.22
N ASP A 163 -20.30 10.28 9.91
CA ASP A 163 -19.99 11.64 10.35
C ASP A 163 -18.92 11.68 11.45
N THR A 164 -18.65 10.56 12.11
CA THR A 164 -17.56 10.43 13.10
C THR A 164 -16.23 10.02 12.49
N LEU A 165 -16.20 9.67 11.19
CA LEU A 165 -14.96 9.32 10.51
C LEU A 165 -14.11 10.57 10.26
N PRO A 166 -12.78 10.45 10.29
CA PRO A 166 -11.91 11.60 10.09
C PRO A 166 -11.94 12.06 8.62
N ASP A 167 -11.80 13.36 8.40
CA ASP A 167 -11.75 14.01 7.09
C ASP A 167 -10.33 14.49 6.79
N PHE A 168 -9.82 14.16 5.60
CA PHE A 168 -8.42 14.40 5.29
C PHE A 168 -8.11 15.89 5.11
N LYS A 169 -9.03 16.68 4.57
CA LYS A 169 -8.86 18.12 4.41
C LYS A 169 -8.75 18.79 5.78
N GLU A 170 -9.67 18.48 6.69
CA GLU A 170 -9.66 19.01 8.07
C GLU A 170 -8.36 18.63 8.79
N PHE A 171 -7.88 17.40 8.59
CA PHE A 171 -6.59 16.96 9.12
C PHE A 171 -5.41 17.77 8.59
N LEU A 172 -5.33 18.00 7.27
CA LEU A 172 -4.26 18.79 6.67
C LEU A 172 -4.29 20.24 7.18
N GLU A 173 -5.47 20.87 7.28
CA GLU A 173 -5.62 22.23 7.81
C GLU A 173 -5.06 22.34 9.23
N ARG A 174 -5.40 21.38 10.09
CA ARG A 174 -4.90 21.30 11.46
C ARG A 174 -3.39 21.07 11.49
N MET A 175 -2.88 20.05 10.80
CA MET A 175 -1.45 19.72 10.77
C MET A 175 -0.60 20.89 10.31
N PHE A 176 -0.97 21.53 9.19
CA PHE A 176 -0.23 22.70 8.70
C PHE A 176 -0.41 23.94 9.59
N GLY A 177 -1.55 24.05 10.30
CA GLY A 177 -1.74 25.03 11.36
C GLY A 177 -0.73 24.86 12.50
N ASP A 178 -0.56 23.63 12.98
CA ASP A 178 0.40 23.29 14.04
C ASP A 178 1.84 23.55 13.57
N MET A 179 2.19 23.17 12.34
CA MET A 179 3.50 23.48 11.75
C MET A 179 3.80 24.98 11.71
N ARG A 180 2.80 25.81 11.33
CA ARG A 180 2.94 27.28 11.31
C ARG A 180 3.17 27.83 12.71
N LYS A 181 2.36 27.38 13.68
CA LYS A 181 2.43 27.81 15.08
C LYS A 181 3.80 27.50 15.69
N GLU A 182 4.29 26.28 15.50
CA GLU A 182 5.57 25.80 16.03
C GLU A 182 6.78 26.15 15.14
N LYS A 183 6.56 26.91 14.06
CA LYS A 183 7.59 27.36 13.10
C LYS A 183 8.40 26.21 12.50
N VAL A 184 7.78 25.05 12.36
CA VAL A 184 8.37 23.84 11.76
C VAL A 184 8.21 23.87 10.24
N ARG A 185 9.27 23.51 9.52
CA ARG A 185 9.35 23.60 8.04
C ARG A 185 9.83 22.32 7.36
N THR A 186 10.10 21.29 8.15
CA THR A 186 10.42 19.95 7.64
C THR A 186 9.19 19.08 7.82
N LEU A 187 8.71 18.43 6.76
CA LEU A 187 7.64 17.44 6.83
C LEU A 187 8.20 16.07 6.47
N VAL A 188 7.97 15.09 7.34
CA VAL A 188 8.21 13.68 7.08
C VAL A 188 6.85 13.03 6.82
N ILE A 189 6.67 12.42 5.65
CA ILE A 189 5.44 11.70 5.28
C ILE A 189 5.77 10.20 5.27
N ASP A 190 5.21 9.46 6.21
CA ASP A 190 5.35 8.01 6.34
C ASP A 190 4.19 7.29 5.67
N LEU A 191 4.52 6.59 4.58
CA LEU A 191 3.62 5.78 3.76
C LEU A 191 3.91 4.28 3.90
N ARG A 192 4.74 3.86 4.87
CA ARG A 192 5.16 2.46 5.02
C ARG A 192 4.00 1.48 5.23
N TYR A 193 2.92 1.94 5.82
CA TYR A 193 1.71 1.15 6.08
C TYR A 193 0.55 1.51 5.14
N ASN A 194 0.83 2.27 4.07
CA ASN A 194 -0.21 2.74 3.15
C ASN A 194 -0.54 1.71 2.07
N GLY A 195 -1.75 1.15 2.13
CA GLY A 195 -2.26 0.18 1.14
C GLY A 195 -2.92 0.79 -0.10
N GLY A 196 -2.98 2.12 -0.21
CA GLY A 196 -3.69 2.84 -1.27
C GLY A 196 -5.13 3.20 -0.89
N GLY A 197 -5.97 3.41 -1.91
CA GLY A 197 -7.37 3.86 -1.75
C GLY A 197 -7.75 4.92 -2.78
N ASN A 198 -8.47 5.95 -2.32
CA ASN A 198 -8.95 7.05 -3.14
C ASN A 198 -7.84 8.05 -3.48
N SER A 199 -7.37 8.03 -4.72
CA SER A 199 -6.28 8.90 -5.22
C SER A 199 -6.52 10.39 -5.03
N ALA A 200 -7.78 10.84 -4.89
CA ALA A 200 -8.10 12.25 -4.66
C ALA A 200 -7.45 12.82 -3.37
N LEU A 201 -7.20 11.99 -2.36
CA LEU A 201 -6.46 12.43 -1.17
C LEU A 201 -4.99 12.73 -1.50
N GLY A 202 -4.40 12.02 -2.46
CA GLY A 202 -3.08 12.33 -3.01
C GLY A 202 -3.04 13.70 -3.67
N ASP A 203 -4.07 14.03 -4.45
CA ASP A 203 -4.20 15.34 -5.08
C ASP A 203 -4.32 16.45 -4.02
N GLN A 204 -5.10 16.21 -2.95
CA GLN A 204 -5.22 17.15 -1.84
C GLN A 204 -3.86 17.43 -1.18
N ILE A 205 -3.09 16.40 -0.79
CA ILE A 205 -1.80 16.65 -0.15
C ILE A 205 -0.80 17.30 -1.12
N MET A 206 -0.78 16.92 -2.40
CA MET A 206 0.06 17.59 -3.41
C MET A 206 -0.30 19.07 -3.58
N TYR A 207 -1.59 19.40 -3.54
CA TYR A 207 -2.07 20.78 -3.56
C TYR A 207 -1.53 21.57 -2.36
N TYR A 208 -1.63 21.01 -1.15
CA TYR A 208 -1.12 21.63 0.08
C TYR A 208 0.40 21.86 0.06
N LEU A 209 1.14 20.97 -0.59
CA LEU A 209 2.59 21.06 -0.69
C LEU A 209 3.04 21.99 -1.83
N GLU A 210 2.11 22.53 -2.63
CA GLU A 210 2.40 23.23 -3.89
C GLU A 210 3.25 22.37 -4.84
N LEU A 211 3.14 21.04 -4.74
CA LEU A 211 3.94 20.06 -5.48
C LEU A 211 3.21 19.50 -6.70
N VAL A 212 2.04 20.02 -7.06
CA VAL A 212 1.30 19.57 -8.25
C VAL A 212 2.18 19.84 -9.48
N PRO A 213 2.79 18.81 -10.08
CA PRO A 213 3.64 19.00 -11.24
C PRO A 213 2.75 19.41 -12.42
N ASN A 214 3.28 20.19 -13.35
CA ASN A 214 2.54 20.58 -14.56
C ASN A 214 1.99 19.36 -15.33
N THR A 215 2.65 18.20 -15.23
CA THR A 215 2.22 16.95 -15.87
C THR A 215 0.93 16.35 -15.30
N LEU A 216 0.51 16.74 -14.09
CA LEU A 216 -0.74 16.27 -13.48
C LEU A 216 -1.91 17.24 -13.69
N ILE A 217 -1.65 18.46 -14.16
CA ILE A 217 -2.70 19.49 -14.37
C ILE A 217 -3.71 19.07 -15.45
N GLU A 218 -3.27 18.27 -16.43
CA GLU A 218 -4.09 17.80 -17.56
C GLU A 218 -4.34 16.29 -17.53
N TYR A 219 -3.93 15.60 -16.46
CA TYR A 219 -4.04 14.15 -16.38
C TYR A 219 -5.51 13.72 -16.37
N ARG A 220 -5.83 12.74 -17.23
CA ARG A 220 -7.13 12.06 -17.26
C ARG A 220 -6.91 10.61 -16.88
N SER A 221 -7.60 10.15 -15.84
CA SER A 221 -7.69 8.72 -15.55
C SER A 221 -8.75 8.11 -16.48
N VAL A 222 -8.64 6.83 -16.82
CA VAL A 222 -9.70 6.15 -17.58
C VAL A 222 -9.86 4.75 -17.00
N SER A 223 -11.08 4.41 -16.59
CA SER A 223 -11.41 3.03 -16.23
C SER A 223 -11.77 2.26 -17.50
N LYS A 224 -11.01 1.20 -17.80
CA LYS A 224 -11.23 0.31 -18.94
C LYS A 224 -11.59 -1.08 -18.45
N LEU A 225 -12.54 -1.73 -19.12
CA LEU A 225 -12.81 -3.13 -18.88
C LEU A 225 -11.64 -4.00 -19.36
N PHE A 226 -11.15 -4.90 -18.50
CA PHE A 226 -9.95 -5.70 -18.75
C PHE A 226 -10.13 -6.66 -19.95
N LYS A 227 -9.14 -6.72 -20.84
CA LYS A 227 -9.12 -7.65 -21.98
C LYS A 227 -9.30 -9.11 -21.57
N LEU A 228 -8.62 -9.53 -20.49
CA LEU A 228 -8.73 -10.89 -19.96
C LEU A 228 -10.17 -11.26 -19.56
N CYS A 229 -10.93 -10.32 -19.00
CA CYS A 229 -12.33 -10.56 -18.63
C CYS A 229 -13.22 -10.75 -19.87
N ARG A 230 -12.94 -10.03 -20.95
CA ARG A 230 -13.63 -10.22 -22.24
C ARG A 230 -13.42 -11.63 -22.76
N ASP A 231 -12.16 -12.08 -22.76
CA ASP A 231 -11.77 -13.35 -23.35
C ASP A 231 -12.28 -14.53 -22.50
N ARG A 232 -12.22 -14.41 -21.16
CA ARG A 232 -12.57 -15.51 -20.24
C ARG A 232 -14.04 -15.53 -19.82
N TYR A 233 -14.70 -14.38 -19.79
CA TYR A 233 -16.07 -14.21 -19.28
C TYR A 233 -16.93 -13.34 -20.23
N PRO A 234 -17.10 -13.73 -21.51
CA PRO A 234 -17.67 -12.87 -22.53
C PRO A 234 -19.10 -12.41 -22.23
N GLN A 235 -19.93 -13.29 -21.67
CA GLN A 235 -21.32 -12.95 -21.31
C GLN A 235 -21.40 -11.91 -20.20
N TRP A 236 -20.60 -12.10 -19.14
CA TRP A 236 -20.51 -11.12 -18.04
C TRP A 236 -19.91 -9.80 -18.53
N PHE A 237 -18.87 -9.87 -19.37
CA PHE A 237 -18.26 -8.69 -19.98
C PHE A 237 -19.27 -7.89 -20.79
N SER A 238 -20.05 -8.52 -21.67
CA SER A 238 -21.07 -7.84 -22.49
C SER A 238 -22.15 -7.18 -21.64
N MET A 239 -22.59 -7.83 -20.57
CA MET A 239 -23.56 -7.26 -19.62
C MET A 239 -23.01 -6.00 -18.94
N ILE A 240 -21.77 -6.07 -18.45
CA ILE A 240 -21.11 -4.93 -17.83
C ILE A 240 -20.87 -3.81 -18.86
N GLU A 241 -20.38 -4.14 -20.05
CA GLU A 241 -20.15 -3.17 -21.13
C GLU A 241 -21.45 -2.43 -21.50
N GLN A 242 -22.58 -3.13 -21.61
CA GLN A 242 -23.90 -2.50 -21.82
C GLN A 242 -24.31 -1.59 -20.66
N GLN A 243 -24.08 -2.01 -19.40
CA GLN A 243 -24.35 -1.18 -18.23
C GLN A 243 -23.51 0.10 -18.20
N TYR A 244 -22.27 0.08 -18.70
CA TYR A 244 -21.41 1.26 -18.80
C TYR A 244 -21.74 2.12 -20.04
N GLN A 245 -22.05 1.51 -21.18
CA GLN A 245 -22.40 2.23 -22.41
C GLN A 245 -23.75 2.94 -22.33
N SER A 246 -24.75 2.35 -21.64
CA SER A 246 -26.09 2.94 -21.54
C SER A 246 -26.11 4.36 -20.95
N PRO A 247 -25.40 4.67 -19.86
CA PRO A 247 -25.32 6.03 -19.30
C PRO A 247 -24.22 6.92 -19.92
N HIS A 248 -23.15 6.36 -20.51
CA HIS A 248 -21.96 7.14 -20.91
C HIS A 248 -21.59 7.08 -22.41
N GLY A 249 -22.28 6.25 -23.22
CA GLY A 249 -22.06 6.13 -24.66
C GLY A 249 -20.70 5.57 -25.10
N LYS A 250 -19.86 5.09 -24.17
CA LYS A 250 -18.50 4.58 -24.43
C LYS A 250 -18.19 3.37 -23.53
N ASN A 251 -17.27 2.51 -23.96
CA ASN A 251 -16.79 1.34 -23.20
C ASN A 251 -15.63 1.65 -22.23
N ALA A 252 -15.40 2.93 -21.97
CA ALA A 252 -14.38 3.43 -21.08
C ALA A 252 -14.90 4.70 -20.40
N MET A 253 -14.70 4.80 -19.09
CA MET A 253 -15.11 5.96 -18.30
C MET A 253 -13.91 6.88 -18.10
N THR A 254 -13.98 8.13 -18.55
CA THR A 254 -12.90 9.11 -18.38
C THR A 254 -13.05 9.78 -17.02
N LEU A 255 -12.11 9.50 -16.13
CA LEU A 255 -11.93 10.13 -14.84
C LEU A 255 -11.04 11.40 -14.96
N PRO A 256 -11.23 12.41 -14.10
CA PRO A 256 -12.23 12.45 -13.03
C PRO A 256 -13.64 12.62 -13.59
N CYS A 257 -14.58 11.82 -13.06
CA CYS A 257 -16.01 12.05 -13.25
C CYS A 257 -16.48 12.82 -12.01
N PHE A 258 -17.02 14.02 -12.19
CA PHE A 258 -17.42 14.88 -11.08
C PHE A 258 -18.84 14.55 -10.66
N TYR A 259 -19.03 14.24 -9.38
CA TYR A 259 -20.35 14.03 -8.80
C TYR A 259 -20.87 15.36 -8.24
N ASN A 260 -21.96 15.87 -8.81
CA ASN A 260 -22.56 17.16 -8.41
C ASN A 260 -23.72 17.01 -7.40
N GLY A 261 -23.86 15.84 -6.77
CA GLY A 261 -24.95 15.54 -5.84
C GLY A 261 -26.13 14.79 -6.46
N THR A 262 -26.26 14.74 -7.80
CA THR A 262 -27.35 13.99 -8.47
C THR A 262 -26.87 13.19 -9.68
N THR A 263 -25.82 13.62 -10.37
CA THR A 263 -25.32 12.98 -11.59
C THR A 263 -23.80 12.96 -11.65
N ILE A 264 -23.26 12.04 -12.45
CA ILE A 264 -21.83 11.94 -12.77
C ILE A 264 -21.60 12.67 -14.10
N GLN A 265 -20.65 13.61 -14.15
CA GLN A 265 -20.34 14.41 -15.34
C GLN A 265 -18.87 14.34 -15.73
N ASP A 266 -18.59 14.44 -17.04
CA ASP A 266 -17.24 14.42 -17.63
C ASP A 266 -16.54 15.80 -17.61
N GLN A 267 -17.18 16.83 -17.02
CA GLN A 267 -16.66 18.20 -16.94
C GLN A 267 -16.43 18.61 -15.49
N LEU A 268 -15.31 19.29 -15.24
CA LEU A 268 -14.99 19.91 -13.95
C LEU A 268 -16.14 20.83 -13.53
N THR A 269 -16.75 20.59 -12.38
CA THR A 269 -17.60 21.61 -11.77
C THR A 269 -16.71 22.80 -11.41
N PRO A 270 -16.98 24.01 -11.93
CA PRO A 270 -16.21 25.19 -11.55
C PRO A 270 -16.34 25.39 -10.05
N ILE A 271 -15.21 25.30 -9.34
CA ILE A 271 -15.15 25.64 -7.92
C ILE A 271 -15.37 27.15 -7.85
N ALA A 272 -16.60 27.57 -7.54
CA ALA A 272 -16.97 28.98 -7.40
C ALA A 272 -16.08 29.72 -6.39
N ASP A 273 -15.47 28.99 -5.45
CA ASP A 273 -14.52 29.51 -4.48
C ASP A 273 -13.09 29.04 -4.75
N ARG A 274 -12.45 29.60 -5.78
CA ARG A 274 -10.98 29.75 -5.79
C ARG A 274 -10.52 30.88 -4.85
N GLN A 275 -11.24 31.14 -3.76
CA GLN A 275 -10.93 32.16 -2.76
C GLN A 275 -10.32 31.59 -1.48
N ILE A 276 -9.41 30.61 -1.60
CA ILE A 276 -8.33 30.50 -0.60
C ILE A 276 -7.04 30.21 -1.35
N SER A 277 -6.35 31.26 -1.76
CA SER A 277 -5.00 31.18 -2.32
C SER A 277 -4.00 30.82 -1.21
N MET A 278 -3.92 29.54 -0.81
CA MET A 278 -2.86 29.04 0.07
C MET A 278 -1.51 28.87 -0.67
N LYS A 279 -1.13 29.89 -1.44
CA LYS A 279 -0.02 29.92 -2.41
C LYS A 279 1.36 30.21 -1.79
N ARG A 280 1.52 30.11 -0.46
CA ARG A 280 2.65 30.77 0.24
C ARG A 280 3.25 30.02 1.44
N PHE A 281 3.16 28.70 1.56
CA PHE A 281 3.82 28.01 2.69
C PHE A 281 5.21 27.45 2.36
N PHE A 282 5.41 26.88 1.16
CA PHE A 282 6.69 26.28 0.78
C PHE A 282 7.50 27.08 -0.26
N SER A 283 6.85 27.98 -1.01
CA SER A 283 7.44 28.63 -2.19
C SER A 283 8.45 29.76 -1.93
N TRP A 284 8.71 30.16 -0.67
CA TRP A 284 9.56 31.33 -0.40
C TRP A 284 10.88 31.06 0.35
N HIS A 285 11.14 29.85 0.83
CA HIS A 285 12.30 29.60 1.70
C HIS A 285 13.13 28.39 1.24
N ARG A 286 14.36 28.65 0.78
CA ARG A 286 15.39 27.66 0.34
C ARG A 286 15.74 26.56 1.36
N ARG A 287 15.10 26.50 2.54
CA ARG A 287 15.40 25.58 3.65
C ARG A 287 14.27 24.61 4.01
N SER A 288 13.10 24.69 3.37
CA SER A 288 12.02 23.71 3.61
C SER A 288 12.39 22.34 3.02
N LYS A 289 12.02 21.26 3.71
CA LYS A 289 12.36 19.89 3.32
C LYS A 289 11.13 18.97 3.44
N ILE A 290 10.89 18.16 2.42
CA ILE A 290 9.88 17.09 2.46
C ILE A 290 10.62 15.77 2.32
N VAL A 291 10.39 14.86 3.26
CA VAL A 291 11.01 13.53 3.29
C VAL A 291 9.89 12.50 3.24
N PHE A 292 9.90 11.66 2.20
CA PHE A 292 9.00 10.52 2.13
C PHE A 292 9.68 9.31 2.77
N LEU A 293 9.11 8.82 3.87
CA LEU A 293 9.40 7.49 4.37
C LEU A 293 8.47 6.54 3.65
N TYR A 294 8.98 5.94 2.60
CA TYR A 294 8.40 4.73 2.05
C TYR A 294 9.08 3.53 2.70
N GLN A 295 8.48 2.35 2.63
CA GLN A 295 9.19 1.12 2.96
C GLN A 295 9.79 0.65 1.64
N PRO A 296 11.03 1.01 1.29
CA PRO A 296 11.71 0.23 0.29
C PRO A 296 11.91 -1.13 0.96
N SER A 297 11.19 -2.15 0.46
CA SER A 297 11.20 -3.51 1.00
C SER A 297 12.56 -4.18 0.75
N HIS A 298 13.62 -3.66 1.37
CA HIS A 298 14.94 -4.28 1.39
C HIS A 298 14.97 -5.53 2.30
N GLN A 299 13.86 -5.83 2.95
CA GLN A 299 13.65 -7.02 3.76
C GLN A 299 12.28 -7.58 3.40
N ALA A 300 12.27 -8.53 2.47
CA ALA A 300 11.11 -9.35 2.24
C ALA A 300 11.04 -10.34 3.42
N PHE A 301 10.09 -10.11 4.31
CA PHE A 301 9.96 -10.85 5.55
C PHE A 301 9.10 -12.09 5.33
N LEU A 302 9.68 -13.24 5.61
CA LEU A 302 8.96 -14.51 5.62
C LEU A 302 8.46 -14.75 7.05
N ARG A 303 7.14 -14.92 7.18
CA ARG A 303 6.53 -15.58 8.32
C ARG A 303 6.45 -17.05 7.96
#